data_AF-A0A2V2VDK6-F1
#
_entry.id   AF-A0A2V2VDK6-F1
#
_cell.length_a   1.000
_cell.length_b   1.000
_cell.length_c   1.000
_cell.angle_alpha   90.00
_cell.angle_beta   90.00
_cell.angle_gamma   90.00
#
_symmetry.space_group_name_H-M   'P 1'
#
loop_
_entity.id
_entity.type
_entity.pdbx_description
1 polymer ?
#
loop_
_entity_poly.entity_id
_entity_poly.type
_entity_poly.pdbx_seq_one_letter_code
_entity_poly.pdbx_strand_id
1 'polypeptide(L)'
;MSVRPLVEDVEEMFGRTKAYLMNANKDGVSVYDQLTRLMEQLLDENPHDIAADPSRFNEIFTLLQQSSFVNGQSTPACNEPCSVPPFELARLADNERLFDRPPPETLTTIEQPDPYTTVTTTRIKPHTAPPYDSVAQHNLYWAWAGCGVTEEEAFLLDRSITMLAMEKKLRDVRFFGKIFGTKADYYVVSSQRYVQDGEKVYKEVNTMPRPARRKLEVPVQPEPGFVGVNRLSFWVTSHPAAEWKLLPDVTPQQILAGRRIKRLFTGDLNAAVIASPPFEWNEAVYLRVQLSRIASGTYISPMGALEEPEEEVDEEEEAEDDEGDAAKKPREAKYRPLTQPVKGFASEEDSDVTQWAKLDQWVHSEGYIYANGRQTKVPEKQEDEEEEEAEELQQQQQQEEEEEEEEEEEEEEERELFTPINLDFLYAVINIPEPPKVDEEDEEEEEEDDDPAEDAADAEKDFDDMPPKPVTDADVPDDDPTKVKIAAWTVRVVNNNSKKHRVVVVRSLRWPGAVAFAAEGGKKWGCVYFGNGLNKTDFSFTPTLAPPVLPECGDITEVDDPTPATEKLVRRGEDPPEPDSEDEVEEEEEEAEGDM
;
A
#
# COMPACT_ATOMS: atom_id res chain seq x y z
N MET A 1 67.79 -29.65 -4.24
CA MET A 1 67.84 -30.46 -3.00
C MET A 1 66.41 -30.65 -2.55
N SER A 2 65.94 -31.90 -2.55
CA SER A 2 64.59 -32.27 -2.10
C SER A 2 64.48 -32.01 -0.61
N VAL A 3 63.62 -31.08 -0.21
CA VAL A 3 63.31 -30.80 1.19
C VAL A 3 62.45 -31.98 1.68
N ARG A 4 63.08 -32.90 2.41
CA ARG A 4 62.33 -33.92 3.14
C ARG A 4 61.48 -33.19 4.18
N PRO A 5 60.14 -33.34 4.20
CA PRO A 5 59.35 -32.79 5.29
C PRO A 5 59.85 -33.44 6.60
N LEU A 6 60.08 -32.59 7.60
CA LEU A 6 60.46 -33.01 8.94
C LEU A 6 59.32 -33.89 9.49
N VAL A 7 59.67 -35.08 9.97
CA VAL A 7 58.71 -36.12 10.40
C VAL A 7 57.71 -35.61 11.46
N GLU A 8 58.09 -34.59 12.24
CA GLU A 8 57.25 -33.93 13.26
C GLU A 8 56.02 -33.21 12.66
N ASP A 9 56.10 -32.68 11.44
CA ASP A 9 55.00 -31.96 10.78
C ASP A 9 53.91 -32.93 10.27
N VAL A 10 54.32 -34.16 9.93
CA VAL A 10 53.40 -35.21 9.44
C VAL A 10 52.56 -35.78 10.58
N GLU A 11 53.12 -35.94 11.77
CA GLU A 11 52.39 -36.40 12.95
C GLU A 11 51.36 -35.36 13.43
N GLU A 12 51.71 -34.08 13.39
CA GLU A 12 50.78 -33.01 13.73
C GLU A 12 49.65 -32.88 12.70
N MET A 13 49.98 -32.95 11.40
CA MET A 13 48.97 -32.98 10.33
C MET A 13 48.05 -34.20 10.43
N PHE A 14 48.59 -35.37 10.77
CA PHE A 14 47.80 -36.58 11.00
C PHE A 14 46.87 -36.41 12.21
N GLY A 15 47.37 -35.84 13.31
CA GLY A 15 46.56 -35.54 14.49
C GLY A 15 45.38 -34.59 14.19
N ARG A 16 45.63 -33.53 13.42
CA ARG A 16 44.59 -32.58 12.99
C ARG A 16 43.55 -33.23 12.06
N THR A 17 44.00 -34.07 11.13
CA THR A 17 43.11 -34.77 10.19
C THR A 17 42.24 -35.80 10.91
N LYS A 18 42.81 -36.54 11.87
CA LYS A 18 42.06 -37.47 12.71
C LYS A 18 41.01 -36.75 13.55
N ALA A 19 41.38 -35.62 14.18
CA ALA A 19 40.43 -34.81 14.94
C ALA A 19 39.29 -34.29 14.05
N TYR A 20 39.59 -33.87 12.82
CA TYR A 20 38.58 -33.44 11.85
C TYR A 20 37.59 -34.56 11.48
N LEU A 21 38.08 -35.78 11.23
CA LEU A 21 37.24 -36.94 10.89
C LEU A 21 36.43 -37.46 12.10
N MET A 22 36.90 -37.20 13.33
CA MET A 22 36.22 -37.56 14.57
C MET A 22 35.16 -36.53 15.01
N ASN A 23 35.01 -35.40 14.30
CA ASN A 23 33.91 -34.49 14.56
C ASN A 23 32.57 -35.18 14.25
N ALA A 24 31.70 -35.24 15.25
CA ALA A 24 30.38 -35.85 15.12
C ALA A 24 29.41 -34.90 14.41
N ASN A 25 28.57 -35.46 13.53
CA ASN A 25 27.44 -34.75 12.96
C ASN A 25 26.32 -34.59 14.00
N LYS A 26 25.24 -33.86 13.64
CA LYS A 26 24.05 -33.66 14.51
C LYS A 26 23.46 -34.97 15.04
N ASP A 27 23.67 -36.07 14.33
CA ASP A 27 23.20 -37.42 14.67
C ASP A 27 24.17 -38.21 15.58
N GLY A 28 25.26 -37.59 16.04
CA GLY A 28 26.23 -38.21 16.95
C GLY A 28 27.17 -39.21 16.29
N VAL A 29 27.16 -39.34 14.96
CA VAL A 29 28.03 -40.23 14.20
C VAL A 29 29.18 -39.44 13.58
N SER A 30 30.41 -39.89 13.83
CA SER A 30 31.61 -39.33 13.18
C SER A 30 31.92 -40.06 11.87
N VAL A 31 32.52 -39.34 10.91
CA VAL A 31 32.98 -39.94 9.64
C VAL A 31 34.05 -41.01 9.90
N TYR A 32 34.89 -40.78 10.90
CA TYR A 32 35.89 -41.75 11.36
C TYR A 32 35.26 -43.07 11.80
N ASP A 33 34.17 -43.03 12.58
CA ASP A 33 33.50 -44.24 13.06
C ASP A 33 32.78 -44.98 11.92
N GLN A 34 32.17 -44.25 10.98
CA GLN A 34 31.55 -44.85 9.79
C GLN A 34 32.57 -45.58 8.91
N LEU A 35 33.70 -44.94 8.62
CA LEU A 35 34.79 -45.56 7.86
C LEU A 35 35.39 -46.75 8.61
N THR A 36 35.52 -46.66 9.93
CA THR A 36 36.03 -47.77 10.74
C THR A 36 35.09 -48.98 10.68
N ARG A 37 33.78 -48.78 10.87
CA ARG A 37 32.78 -49.86 10.75
C ARG A 37 32.70 -50.44 9.35
N LEU A 38 32.83 -49.60 8.32
CA LEU A 38 32.88 -50.06 6.94
C LEU A 38 34.11 -50.95 6.73
N MET A 39 35.28 -50.54 7.21
CA MET A 39 36.51 -51.33 7.09
C MET A 39 36.45 -52.62 7.90
N GLU A 40 35.83 -52.62 9.08
CA GLU A 40 35.59 -53.84 9.88
C GLU A 40 34.70 -54.83 9.12
N GLN A 41 33.57 -54.37 8.60
CA GLN A 41 32.66 -55.22 7.81
C GLN A 41 33.32 -55.74 6.53
N LEU A 42 34.18 -54.93 5.90
CA LEU A 42 34.95 -55.30 4.72
C LEU A 42 36.01 -56.37 5.02
N LEU A 43 36.63 -56.31 6.21
CA LEU A 43 37.60 -57.31 6.65
C LEU A 43 36.91 -58.64 7.03
N ASP A 44 35.69 -58.59 7.54
CA ASP A 44 34.88 -59.77 7.87
C ASP A 44 34.26 -60.43 6.61
N GLU A 45 33.84 -59.65 5.62
CA GLU A 45 33.32 -60.11 4.32
C GLU A 45 34.45 -60.26 3.30
N ASN A 46 35.01 -61.48 3.18
CA ASN A 46 36.02 -61.93 2.19
C ASN A 46 36.58 -60.85 1.22
N PRO A 47 37.82 -60.36 1.42
CA PRO A 47 38.39 -59.21 0.70
C PRO A 47 38.63 -59.43 -0.81
N HIS A 48 38.48 -60.66 -1.30
CA HIS A 48 38.69 -61.00 -2.71
C HIS A 48 37.54 -60.59 -3.63
N ASP A 49 36.33 -60.43 -3.10
CA ASP A 49 35.13 -60.13 -3.89
C ASP A 49 35.07 -58.64 -4.30
N ILE A 50 35.60 -57.76 -3.44
CA ILE A 50 35.59 -56.30 -3.63
C ILE A 50 36.72 -55.85 -4.58
N ALA A 51 37.83 -56.58 -4.60
CA ALA A 51 38.89 -56.34 -5.59
C ALA A 51 38.45 -56.64 -7.03
N ALA A 52 37.41 -57.47 -7.20
CA ALA A 52 36.85 -57.83 -8.49
C ALA A 52 35.73 -56.86 -8.95
N ASP A 53 34.95 -56.29 -8.03
CA ASP A 53 33.86 -55.36 -8.34
C ASP A 53 33.79 -54.18 -7.34
N PRO A 54 34.25 -52.98 -7.75
CA PRO A 54 34.15 -51.75 -6.94
C PRO A 54 32.72 -51.31 -6.60
N SER A 55 31.71 -51.81 -7.31
CA SER A 55 30.30 -51.43 -7.10
C SER A 55 29.77 -51.89 -5.74
N ARG A 56 30.29 -53.03 -5.25
CA ARG A 56 29.90 -53.58 -3.94
C ARG A 56 30.34 -52.73 -2.76
N PHE A 57 31.40 -51.94 -2.92
CA PHE A 57 31.81 -50.97 -1.90
C PHE A 57 30.72 -49.92 -1.67
N ASN A 58 30.11 -49.42 -2.76
CA ASN A 58 29.02 -48.46 -2.66
C ASN A 58 27.75 -49.10 -2.08
N GLU A 59 27.48 -50.37 -2.38
CA GLU A 59 26.36 -51.11 -1.80
C GLU A 59 26.54 -51.31 -0.29
N ILE A 60 27.72 -51.74 0.17
CA ILE A 60 28.04 -51.88 1.59
C ILE A 60 27.98 -50.53 2.30
N PHE A 61 28.52 -49.47 1.69
CA PHE A 61 28.44 -48.12 2.25
C PHE A 61 26.99 -47.62 2.37
N THR A 62 26.16 -47.86 1.35
CA THR A 62 24.74 -47.48 1.36
C THR A 62 23.96 -48.31 2.39
N LEU A 63 24.22 -49.61 2.50
CA LEU A 63 23.65 -50.47 3.53
C LEU A 63 24.08 -50.04 4.93
N LEU A 64 25.32 -49.61 5.10
CA LEU A 64 25.83 -49.10 6.37
C LEU A 64 25.18 -47.75 6.71
N GLN A 65 24.96 -46.85 5.75
CA GLN A 65 24.19 -45.62 6.00
C GLN A 65 22.75 -45.93 6.41
N GLN A 66 22.09 -46.88 5.73
CA GLN A 66 20.71 -47.29 6.03
C GLN A 66 20.58 -48.02 7.37
N SER A 67 21.57 -48.83 7.75
CA SER A 67 21.60 -49.60 9.01
C SER A 67 22.30 -48.89 10.17
N SER A 68 23.07 -47.82 9.89
CA SER A 68 23.58 -46.89 10.91
C SER A 68 22.45 -46.08 11.53
N PHE A 69 21.32 -45.99 10.81
CA PHE A 69 20.03 -45.75 11.43
C PHE A 69 19.59 -47.04 12.13
N VAL A 70 19.42 -46.98 13.45
CA VAL A 70 19.05 -48.08 14.36
C VAL A 70 20.23 -48.76 15.09
N ASN A 71 20.84 -47.99 16.01
CA ASN A 71 20.91 -48.38 17.43
C ASN A 71 21.33 -47.17 18.30
N GLY A 72 20.83 -45.97 17.96
CA GLY A 72 20.58 -45.00 19.02
C GLY A 72 19.61 -45.68 19.97
N GLN A 73 19.98 -45.84 21.24
CA GLN A 73 19.02 -46.17 22.28
C GLN A 73 17.77 -45.35 21.98
N SER A 74 16.61 -46.01 21.82
CA SER A 74 15.31 -45.35 21.63
C SER A 74 15.37 -44.07 22.43
N THR A 75 15.47 -42.91 21.76
CA THR A 75 15.72 -41.65 22.47
C THR A 75 14.70 -41.64 23.60
N PRO A 76 15.12 -41.58 24.88
CA PRO A 76 14.13 -41.52 25.95
C PRO A 76 13.16 -40.41 25.56
N ALA A 77 11.85 -40.65 25.69
CA ALA A 77 10.83 -39.69 25.26
C ALA A 77 11.32 -38.30 25.66
N CYS A 78 11.74 -37.52 24.66
CA CYS A 78 12.44 -36.28 24.91
C CYS A 78 11.35 -35.32 25.34
N ASN A 79 11.05 -35.34 26.63
CA ASN A 79 10.25 -34.32 27.29
C ASN A 79 11.07 -33.02 27.44
N GLU A 80 12.27 -32.95 26.86
CA GLU A 80 12.98 -31.69 26.75
C GLU A 80 12.20 -30.84 25.75
N PRO A 81 11.62 -29.71 26.20
CA PRO A 81 10.92 -28.82 25.30
C PRO A 81 11.87 -28.40 24.18
N CYS A 82 11.34 -28.29 22.96
CA CYS A 82 12.09 -27.80 21.82
C CYS A 82 12.82 -26.51 22.24
N SER A 83 14.13 -26.44 22.03
CA SER A 83 14.94 -25.31 22.48
C SER A 83 14.50 -24.05 21.71
N VAL A 84 13.66 -23.24 22.35
CA VAL A 84 13.22 -21.95 21.82
C VAL A 84 14.44 -21.02 21.82
N PRO A 85 14.73 -20.31 20.71
CA PRO A 85 15.81 -19.34 20.66
C PRO A 85 15.70 -18.31 21.79
N PRO A 86 16.82 -17.87 22.40
CA PRO A 86 16.78 -16.92 23.52
C PRO A 86 16.03 -15.61 23.22
N PHE A 87 16.06 -15.13 21.97
CA PHE A 87 15.35 -13.92 21.57
C PHE A 87 13.83 -14.09 21.64
N GLU A 88 13.33 -15.28 21.29
CA GLU A 88 11.90 -15.57 21.29
C GLU A 88 11.37 -15.79 22.72
N LEU A 89 12.19 -16.36 23.60
CA LEU A 89 11.88 -16.43 25.03
C LEU A 89 11.79 -15.03 25.66
N ALA A 90 12.71 -14.12 25.34
CA ALA A 90 12.63 -12.74 25.82
C ALA A 90 11.33 -12.06 25.34
N ARG A 91 10.99 -12.23 24.05
CA ARG A 91 9.73 -11.74 23.48
C ARG A 91 8.50 -12.31 24.19
N LEU A 92 8.50 -13.61 24.52
CA LEU A 92 7.37 -14.25 25.22
C LEU A 92 7.27 -13.78 26.68
N ALA A 93 8.39 -13.50 27.34
CA ALA A 93 8.40 -12.94 28.69
C ALA A 93 7.75 -11.55 28.74
N ASP A 94 7.90 -10.73 27.68
CA ASP A 94 7.24 -9.42 27.60
C ASP A 94 5.70 -9.51 27.61
N ASN A 95 5.12 -10.65 27.19
CA ASN A 95 3.67 -10.86 27.24
C ASN A 95 3.12 -10.87 28.68
N GLU A 96 3.95 -11.18 29.68
CA GLU A 96 3.51 -11.17 31.09
C GLU A 96 2.99 -9.78 31.51
N ARG A 97 3.58 -8.71 30.96
CA ARG A 97 3.17 -7.31 31.21
C ARG A 97 1.72 -7.03 30.83
N LEU A 98 1.19 -7.73 29.82
CA LEU A 98 -0.20 -7.53 29.38
C LEU A 98 -1.22 -8.02 30.42
N PHE A 99 -0.84 -8.98 31.27
CA PHE A 99 -1.73 -9.54 32.29
C PHE A 99 -1.77 -8.70 33.57
N ASP A 100 -0.84 -7.78 33.74
CA ASP A 100 -0.80 -6.88 34.88
C ASP A 100 -1.99 -5.91 34.85
N ARG A 101 -2.55 -5.64 36.04
CA ARG A 101 -3.61 -4.65 36.21
C ARG A 101 -2.99 -3.32 36.61
N PRO A 102 -3.19 -2.24 35.83
CA PRO A 102 -2.70 -0.93 36.24
C PRO A 102 -3.34 -0.50 37.57
N PRO A 103 -2.58 0.20 38.45
CA PRO A 103 -3.12 0.70 39.70
C PRO A 103 -4.25 1.70 39.43
N PRO A 104 -5.30 1.75 40.25
CA PRO A 104 -6.46 2.61 39.99
C PRO A 104 -6.11 4.10 40.16
N GLU A 105 -6.70 4.96 39.33
CA GLU A 105 -6.63 6.42 39.48
C GLU A 105 -7.22 6.87 40.82
N THR A 106 -6.42 7.57 41.60
CA THR A 106 -6.85 8.20 42.86
C THR A 106 -7.07 9.69 42.60
N LEU A 107 -8.34 10.11 42.59
CA LEU A 107 -8.70 11.53 42.49
C LEU A 107 -8.85 12.08 43.90
N THR A 108 -7.90 12.92 44.32
CA THR A 108 -7.99 13.70 45.56
C THR A 108 -8.66 15.04 45.24
N THR A 109 -9.97 15.15 45.45
CA THR A 109 -10.64 16.45 45.37
C THR A 109 -10.50 17.14 46.72
N ILE A 110 -9.84 18.30 46.75
CA ILE A 110 -9.76 19.17 47.93
C ILE A 110 -10.84 20.23 47.78
N GLU A 111 -11.99 19.99 48.42
CA GLU A 111 -13.07 20.97 48.46
C GLU A 111 -12.86 21.88 49.69
N GLN A 112 -12.93 23.19 49.47
CA GLN A 112 -12.98 24.19 50.56
C GLN A 112 -14.38 24.82 50.59
N PRO A 113 -15.36 24.19 51.24
CA PRO A 113 -16.69 24.79 51.41
C PRO A 113 -16.66 26.04 52.31
N ASP A 114 -15.69 26.16 53.23
CA ASP A 114 -15.47 27.33 54.09
C ASP A 114 -13.97 27.69 54.14
N PRO A 115 -13.60 28.97 54.37
CA PRO A 115 -12.19 29.43 54.42
C PRO A 115 -11.35 28.83 55.57
N TYR A 116 -11.97 28.04 56.44
CA TYR A 116 -11.31 27.36 57.57
C TYR A 116 -11.46 25.83 57.52
N THR A 117 -12.16 25.26 56.53
CA THR A 117 -12.45 23.82 56.45
C THR A 117 -12.06 23.27 55.08
N THR A 118 -10.98 22.49 55.02
CA THR A 118 -10.60 21.70 53.85
C THR A 118 -11.12 20.27 53.99
N VAL A 119 -12.03 19.84 53.11
CA VAL A 119 -12.44 18.44 53.00
C VAL A 119 -11.66 17.82 51.85
N THR A 120 -10.75 16.88 52.17
CA THR A 120 -10.05 16.08 51.16
C THR A 120 -10.79 14.76 50.99
N THR A 121 -11.46 14.59 49.86
CA THR A 121 -12.12 13.33 49.51
C THR A 121 -11.27 12.60 48.47
N THR A 122 -10.64 11.48 48.87
CA THR A 122 -10.00 10.53 47.96
C THR A 122 -11.05 9.59 47.38
N ARG A 123 -11.36 9.72 46.07
CA ARG A 123 -12.21 8.76 45.35
C ARG A 123 -11.34 7.90 44.43
N ILE A 124 -11.45 6.59 44.58
CA ILE A 124 -10.81 5.62 43.69
C ILE A 124 -11.72 5.45 42.47
N LYS A 125 -11.26 5.89 41.30
CA LYS A 125 -11.97 5.68 40.04
C LYS A 125 -11.31 4.48 39.33
N PRO A 126 -12.04 3.36 39.11
CA PRO A 126 -11.49 2.28 38.31
C PRO A 126 -11.25 2.78 36.88
N HIS A 127 -10.15 2.35 36.26
CA HIS A 127 -9.94 2.57 34.84
C HIS A 127 -11.01 1.81 34.05
N THR A 128 -11.85 2.54 33.33
CA THR A 128 -12.85 1.97 32.43
C THR A 128 -12.31 2.07 31.01
N ALA A 129 -12.22 0.94 30.31
CA ALA A 129 -11.84 0.93 28.90
C ALA A 129 -12.94 1.59 28.06
N PRO A 130 -12.59 2.35 27.01
CA PRO A 130 -13.57 2.71 26.00
C PRO A 130 -14.16 1.43 25.36
N PRO A 131 -15.45 1.42 25.00
CA PRO A 131 -16.05 0.29 24.31
C PRO A 131 -15.44 0.17 22.90
N TYR A 132 -15.02 -1.03 22.53
CA TYR A 132 -14.57 -1.34 21.17
C TYR A 132 -14.96 -2.78 20.82
N ASP A 133 -14.92 -3.11 19.53
CA ASP A 133 -15.22 -4.45 19.05
C ASP A 133 -14.10 -5.42 19.40
N SER A 134 -14.39 -6.39 20.27
CA SER A 134 -13.39 -7.33 20.75
C SER A 134 -12.82 -8.19 19.62
N VAL A 135 -11.50 -8.19 19.51
CA VAL A 135 -10.75 -8.95 18.49
C VAL A 135 -10.94 -10.44 18.71
N ALA A 136 -10.98 -10.90 19.96
CA ALA A 136 -11.18 -12.31 20.29
C ALA A 136 -12.56 -12.82 19.82
N GLN A 137 -13.60 -11.99 19.94
CA GLN A 137 -14.94 -12.35 19.44
C GLN A 137 -14.97 -12.38 17.90
N HIS A 138 -14.36 -11.38 17.25
CA HIS A 138 -14.28 -11.33 15.79
C HIS A 138 -13.44 -12.47 15.19
N ASN A 139 -12.39 -12.91 15.89
CA ASN A 139 -11.54 -14.01 15.46
C ASN A 139 -12.30 -15.34 15.32
N LEU A 140 -13.38 -15.56 16.09
CA LEU A 140 -14.24 -16.72 15.91
C LEU A 140 -14.89 -16.73 14.52
N TYR A 141 -15.40 -15.57 14.07
CA TYR A 141 -16.00 -15.44 12.74
C TYR A 141 -14.96 -15.50 11.63
N TRP A 142 -13.76 -14.93 11.85
CA TRP A 142 -12.64 -15.07 10.93
C TRP A 142 -12.23 -16.53 10.76
N ALA A 143 -12.12 -17.28 11.87
CA ALA A 143 -11.77 -18.70 11.85
C ALA A 143 -12.80 -19.52 11.05
N TRP A 144 -14.10 -19.21 11.19
CA TRP A 144 -15.14 -19.80 10.35
C TRP A 144 -15.02 -19.40 8.88
N ALA A 145 -14.59 -18.17 8.60
CA ALA A 145 -14.27 -17.74 7.24
C ALA A 145 -13.04 -18.45 6.66
N GLY A 146 -12.21 -19.11 7.49
CA GLY A 146 -10.95 -19.75 7.10
C GLY A 146 -9.78 -18.78 7.04
N CYS A 147 -9.86 -17.67 7.79
CA CYS A 147 -8.77 -16.70 8.00
C CYS A 147 -8.66 -16.38 9.51
N GLY A 148 -7.67 -15.59 9.91
CA GLY A 148 -7.55 -15.14 11.31
C GLY A 148 -6.23 -15.51 11.97
N VAL A 149 -6.20 -15.32 13.27
CA VAL A 149 -5.05 -15.56 14.15
C VAL A 149 -5.36 -16.67 15.14
N THR A 150 -4.35 -17.19 15.83
CA THR A 150 -4.56 -18.16 16.90
C THR A 150 -5.38 -17.52 18.03
N GLU A 151 -6.17 -18.31 18.75
CA GLU A 151 -7.02 -17.81 19.84
C GLU A 151 -6.18 -17.13 20.94
N GLU A 152 -4.99 -17.66 21.21
CA GLU A 152 -4.02 -17.11 22.15
C GLU A 152 -3.52 -15.74 21.69
N GLU A 153 -3.13 -15.59 20.41
CA GLU A 153 -2.71 -14.28 19.87
C GLU A 153 -3.86 -13.28 19.86
N ALA A 154 -5.07 -13.70 19.49
CA ALA A 154 -6.25 -12.83 19.46
C ALA A 154 -6.56 -12.26 20.85
N PHE A 155 -6.43 -13.09 21.90
CA PHE A 155 -6.62 -12.64 23.29
C PHE A 155 -5.53 -11.65 23.73
N LEU A 156 -4.25 -11.93 23.40
CA LEU A 156 -3.15 -11.00 23.70
C LEU A 156 -3.33 -9.66 22.98
N LEU A 157 -3.77 -9.69 21.72
CA LEU A 157 -4.07 -8.49 20.94
C LEU A 157 -5.19 -7.67 21.59
N ASP A 158 -6.32 -8.30 21.94
CA ASP A 158 -7.44 -7.64 22.64
C ASP A 158 -6.96 -6.93 23.92
N ARG A 159 -6.10 -7.59 24.70
CA ARG A 159 -5.52 -7.00 25.90
C ARG A 159 -4.60 -5.81 25.58
N SER A 160 -3.74 -5.94 24.57
CA SER A 160 -2.83 -4.87 24.14
C SER A 160 -3.57 -3.64 23.61
N ILE A 161 -4.64 -3.85 22.86
CA ILE A 161 -5.50 -2.79 22.30
C ILE A 161 -6.25 -2.08 23.44
N THR A 162 -6.72 -2.84 24.43
CA THR A 162 -7.33 -2.26 25.64
C THR A 162 -6.37 -1.31 26.36
N MET A 163 -5.10 -1.70 26.50
CA MET A 163 -4.09 -0.84 27.12
C MET A 163 -3.82 0.42 26.30
N LEU A 164 -3.68 0.28 24.98
CA LEU A 164 -3.52 1.41 24.06
C LEU A 164 -4.70 2.40 24.15
N ALA A 165 -5.92 1.87 24.08
CA ALA A 165 -7.14 2.68 24.10
C ALA A 165 -7.32 3.42 25.43
N MET A 166 -6.89 2.83 26.56
CA MET A 166 -6.86 3.49 27.86
C MET A 166 -5.79 4.57 27.95
N GLU A 167 -4.57 4.29 27.48
CA GLU A 167 -3.43 5.19 27.58
C GLU A 167 -3.62 6.47 26.75
N LYS A 168 -4.05 6.30 25.49
CA LYS A 168 -4.23 7.41 24.54
C LYS A 168 -5.68 7.93 24.48
N LYS A 169 -6.60 7.36 25.28
CA LYS A 169 -8.04 7.72 25.31
C LYS A 169 -8.68 7.68 23.92
N LEU A 170 -8.39 6.63 23.16
CA LEU A 170 -8.87 6.47 21.79
C LEU A 170 -10.38 6.21 21.74
N ARG A 171 -11.01 6.64 20.65
CA ARG A 171 -12.40 6.37 20.29
C ARG A 171 -12.46 5.57 18.99
N ASP A 172 -13.52 4.79 18.82
CA ASP A 172 -13.79 3.96 17.64
C ASP A 172 -12.60 3.11 17.20
N VAL A 173 -12.07 2.33 18.14
CA VAL A 173 -10.93 1.45 17.89
C VAL A 173 -11.40 0.20 17.15
N ARG A 174 -10.82 -0.07 15.99
CA ARG A 174 -11.11 -1.24 15.16
C ARG A 174 -9.81 -1.94 14.78
N PHE A 175 -9.78 -3.26 14.91
CA PHE A 175 -8.66 -4.04 14.38
C PHE A 175 -8.74 -4.08 12.85
N PHE A 176 -7.72 -3.53 12.19
CA PHE A 176 -7.67 -3.47 10.72
C PHE A 176 -7.20 -4.81 10.14
N GLY A 177 -6.16 -5.40 10.73
CA GLY A 177 -5.59 -6.62 10.20
C GLY A 177 -4.13 -6.86 10.57
N LYS A 178 -3.53 -7.81 9.85
CA LYS A 178 -2.11 -8.16 9.94
C LYS A 178 -1.46 -8.06 8.57
N ILE A 179 -0.39 -7.27 8.48
CA ILE A 179 0.44 -7.14 7.28
C ILE A 179 1.71 -7.96 7.47
N PHE A 180 1.97 -8.87 6.54
CA PHE A 180 3.14 -9.74 6.60
C PHE A 180 4.39 -9.02 6.12
N GLY A 181 5.48 -9.20 6.87
CA GLY A 181 6.79 -8.68 6.51
C GLY A 181 7.83 -9.79 6.41
N THR A 182 8.99 -9.47 5.84
CA THR A 182 10.07 -10.44 5.63
C THR A 182 10.83 -10.80 6.91
N LYS A 183 10.96 -9.85 7.85
CA LYS A 183 11.59 -10.08 9.16
C LYS A 183 10.58 -10.14 10.31
N ALA A 184 9.60 -9.24 10.29
CA ALA A 184 8.54 -9.17 11.28
C ALA A 184 7.23 -8.74 10.62
N ASP A 185 6.12 -9.17 11.21
CA ASP A 185 4.78 -8.78 10.77
C ASP A 185 4.31 -7.53 11.51
N TYR A 186 3.32 -6.85 10.94
CA TYR A 186 2.66 -5.69 11.54
C TYR A 186 1.20 -6.01 11.88
N TYR A 187 0.83 -5.86 13.14
CA TYR A 187 -0.56 -5.80 13.57
C TYR A 187 -1.02 -4.35 13.52
N VAL A 188 -2.16 -4.11 12.88
CA VAL A 188 -2.65 -2.76 12.58
C VAL A 188 -4.02 -2.55 13.21
N VAL A 189 -4.18 -1.40 13.86
CA VAL A 189 -5.42 -0.93 14.46
C VAL A 189 -5.75 0.44 13.89
N SER A 190 -6.98 0.63 13.45
CA SER A 190 -7.51 1.94 13.11
C SER A 190 -8.26 2.52 14.30
N SER A 191 -8.16 3.83 14.48
CA SER A 191 -8.97 4.60 15.42
C SER A 191 -9.47 5.86 14.75
N GLN A 192 -10.44 6.54 15.38
CA GLN A 192 -10.67 7.96 15.12
C GLN A 192 -9.32 8.72 15.14
N ARG A 193 -9.16 9.75 14.28
CA ARG A 193 -7.92 10.54 14.23
C ARG A 193 -7.52 11.00 15.63
N TYR A 194 -6.36 10.53 16.06
CA TYR A 194 -5.78 10.84 17.35
C TYR A 194 -4.99 12.13 17.21
N VAL A 195 -5.48 13.22 17.79
CA VAL A 195 -4.78 14.51 17.82
C VAL A 195 -3.82 14.54 19.01
N GLN A 196 -2.56 14.88 18.77
CA GLN A 196 -1.56 14.96 19.84
C GLN A 196 -1.81 16.18 20.73
N ASP A 197 -1.37 16.12 21.99
CA ASP A 197 -1.53 17.23 22.94
C ASP A 197 -0.85 18.50 22.42
N GLY A 198 -1.64 19.50 22.00
CA GLY A 198 -1.17 20.78 21.46
C GLY A 198 -1.23 20.91 19.93
N GLU A 199 -1.60 19.84 19.22
CA GLU A 199 -1.88 19.89 17.77
C GLU A 199 -3.28 20.49 17.54
N LYS A 200 -3.36 21.53 16.71
CA LYS A 200 -4.63 22.13 16.27
C LYS A 200 -4.83 21.79 14.81
N VAL A 201 -5.97 21.15 14.51
CA VAL A 201 -6.38 20.85 13.14
C VAL A 201 -7.33 21.95 12.70
N TYR A 202 -7.03 22.58 11.58
CA TYR A 202 -7.84 23.65 11.00
C TYR A 202 -8.70 23.13 9.86
N LYS A 203 -9.82 23.82 9.59
CA LYS A 203 -10.67 23.57 8.42
C LYS A 203 -9.84 23.79 7.15
N GLU A 204 -10.03 22.92 6.17
CA GLU A 204 -9.34 23.02 4.89
C GLU A 204 -9.73 24.33 4.19
N VAL A 205 -8.72 25.09 3.79
CA VAL A 205 -8.86 26.28 2.93
C VAL A 205 -7.95 26.05 1.74
N ASN A 206 -8.43 26.37 0.54
CA ASN A 206 -7.60 26.27 -0.65
C ASN A 206 -6.49 27.33 -0.59
N THR A 207 -5.25 26.86 -0.57
CA THR A 207 -4.05 27.70 -0.49
C THR A 207 -3.17 27.60 -1.73
N MET A 208 -3.62 26.83 -2.72
CA MET A 208 -2.83 26.59 -3.92
C MET A 208 -2.89 27.81 -4.84
N PRO A 209 -1.73 28.29 -5.35
CA PRO A 209 -1.73 29.33 -6.36
C PRO A 209 -2.33 28.78 -7.65
N ARG A 210 -3.04 29.64 -8.37
CA ARG A 210 -3.48 29.34 -9.74
C ARG A 210 -2.24 29.03 -10.60
N PRO A 211 -2.28 27.99 -11.45
CA PRO A 211 -1.15 27.66 -12.32
C PRO A 211 -0.82 28.87 -13.22
N ALA A 212 0.45 29.29 -13.23
CA ALA A 212 0.90 30.42 -14.05
C ALA A 212 0.87 30.12 -15.56
N ARG A 213 0.78 28.84 -15.95
CA ARG A 213 0.66 28.32 -17.32
C ARG A 213 -0.13 27.00 -17.27
N ARG A 214 -1.04 26.76 -18.24
CA ARG A 214 -1.91 25.56 -18.31
C ARG A 214 -1.18 24.22 -18.12
N LYS A 215 0.06 24.08 -18.64
CA LYS A 215 0.83 22.82 -18.60
C LYS A 215 1.74 22.64 -17.36
N LEU A 216 1.67 23.53 -16.37
CA LEU A 216 2.49 23.40 -15.16
C LEU A 216 1.71 22.60 -14.10
N GLU A 217 2.11 21.35 -13.86
CA GLU A 217 1.54 20.52 -12.79
C GLU A 217 1.70 21.21 -11.43
N VAL A 218 0.58 21.66 -10.86
CA VAL A 218 0.54 22.23 -9.51
C VAL A 218 0.42 21.07 -8.51
N PRO A 219 1.33 20.98 -7.51
CA PRO A 219 1.28 19.93 -6.50
C PRO A 219 -0.07 19.88 -5.76
N VAL A 220 -0.78 18.76 -5.80
CA VAL A 220 -2.08 18.62 -5.14
C VAL A 220 -1.98 18.91 -3.63
N GLN A 221 -2.88 19.75 -3.11
CA GLN A 221 -2.94 20.13 -1.68
C GLN A 221 -3.14 18.91 -0.78
N PRO A 222 -2.37 18.75 0.32
CA PRO A 222 -2.59 17.66 1.26
C PRO A 222 -3.86 17.84 2.09
N GLU A 223 -4.61 16.76 2.28
CA GLU A 223 -5.82 16.76 3.12
C GLU A 223 -5.44 16.92 4.61
N PRO A 224 -6.06 17.87 5.34
CA PRO A 224 -5.81 18.04 6.76
C PRO A 224 -6.35 16.86 7.58
N GLY A 225 -5.95 16.80 8.85
CA GLY A 225 -6.53 15.83 9.79
C GLY A 225 -8.05 15.95 9.84
N PHE A 226 -8.74 14.82 10.04
CA PHE A 226 -10.20 14.69 10.02
C PHE A 226 -10.87 14.65 8.64
N VAL A 227 -10.19 15.06 7.56
CA VAL A 227 -10.73 15.08 6.21
C VAL A 227 -10.15 13.93 5.37
N GLY A 228 -10.98 13.36 4.50
CA GLY A 228 -10.60 12.35 3.52
C GLY A 228 -9.78 11.19 4.11
N VAL A 229 -8.60 10.97 3.54
CA VAL A 229 -7.70 9.87 3.87
C VAL A 229 -7.09 10.00 5.27
N ASN A 230 -6.98 11.22 5.80
CA ASN A 230 -6.43 11.53 7.14
C ASN A 230 -7.50 11.61 8.23
N ARG A 231 -8.72 11.11 7.96
CA ARG A 231 -9.80 10.97 8.94
C ARG A 231 -9.51 9.92 10.02
N LEU A 232 -8.79 8.85 9.68
CA LEU A 232 -8.47 7.76 10.59
C LEU A 232 -6.99 7.76 10.96
N SER A 233 -6.68 7.46 12.22
CA SER A 233 -5.31 7.19 12.66
C SER A 233 -5.04 5.69 12.66
N PHE A 234 -3.87 5.32 12.16
CA PHE A 234 -3.41 3.93 12.15
C PHE A 234 -2.29 3.73 13.17
N TRP A 235 -2.46 2.72 14.00
CA TRP A 235 -1.50 2.28 15.01
C TRP A 235 -0.94 0.92 14.61
N VAL A 236 0.37 0.75 14.75
CA VAL A 236 1.07 -0.45 14.34
C VAL A 236 1.92 -1.00 15.47
N THR A 237 1.91 -2.32 15.63
CA THR A 237 2.84 -3.03 16.51
C THR A 237 3.37 -4.29 15.84
N SER A 238 4.62 -4.67 16.13
CA SER A 238 5.19 -5.92 15.61
C SER A 238 4.72 -7.15 16.39
N HIS A 239 4.48 -6.99 17.69
CA HIS A 239 4.06 -8.05 18.60
C HIS A 239 3.04 -7.51 19.62
N PRO A 240 2.11 -8.32 20.13
CA PRO A 240 1.07 -7.84 21.04
C PRO A 240 1.60 -7.13 22.30
N ALA A 241 2.76 -7.54 22.82
CA ALA A 241 3.39 -6.91 23.99
C ALA A 241 4.25 -5.67 23.68
N ALA A 242 4.57 -5.43 22.41
CA ALA A 242 5.37 -4.28 22.00
C ALA A 242 4.54 -2.99 22.00
N GLU A 243 5.22 -1.86 22.12
CA GLU A 243 4.58 -0.54 22.08
C GLU A 243 3.94 -0.27 20.71
N TRP A 244 2.72 0.27 20.75
CA TRP A 244 1.99 0.70 19.56
C TRP A 244 2.55 2.03 19.04
N LYS A 245 2.98 2.04 17.78
CA LYS A 245 3.51 3.21 17.10
C LYS A 245 2.43 3.83 16.22
N LEU A 246 2.22 5.13 16.34
CA LEU A 246 1.34 5.90 15.47
C LEU A 246 2.01 6.10 14.10
N LEU A 247 1.29 5.83 13.02
CA LEU A 247 1.74 6.15 11.67
C LEU A 247 1.51 7.64 11.34
N PRO A 248 2.38 8.25 10.51
CA PRO A 248 2.20 9.63 10.09
C PRO A 248 0.96 9.80 9.20
N ASP A 249 0.50 11.04 9.07
CA ASP A 249 -0.49 11.41 8.06
C ASP A 249 0.12 11.31 6.66
N VAL A 250 -0.74 11.10 5.66
CA VAL A 250 -0.33 10.83 4.28
C VAL A 250 -0.63 12.02 3.39
N THR A 251 0.21 12.27 2.39
CA THR A 251 -0.04 13.25 1.34
C THR A 251 -0.48 12.59 0.03
N PRO A 252 -1.19 13.30 -0.86
CA PRO A 252 -1.59 12.77 -2.17
C PRO A 252 -0.40 12.31 -2.99
N GLN A 253 0.70 13.06 -2.99
CA GLN A 253 1.97 12.69 -3.65
C GLN A 253 2.51 11.33 -3.18
N GLN A 254 2.44 11.04 -1.88
CA GLN A 254 2.86 9.75 -1.33
C GLN A 254 1.95 8.61 -1.81
N ILE A 255 0.65 8.87 -1.94
CA ILE A 255 -0.31 7.89 -2.46
C ILE A 255 -0.03 7.59 -3.95
N LEU A 256 0.21 8.62 -4.75
CA LEU A 256 0.58 8.48 -6.17
C LEU A 256 1.87 7.69 -6.34
N ALA A 257 2.90 8.04 -5.57
CA ALA A 257 4.16 7.30 -5.57
C ALA A 257 3.95 5.84 -5.13
N GLY A 258 3.12 5.62 -4.10
CA GLY A 258 2.75 4.28 -3.61
C GLY A 258 2.00 3.41 -4.63
N ARG A 259 1.23 4.01 -5.55
CA ARG A 259 0.54 3.30 -6.64
C ARG A 259 1.52 2.73 -7.67
N ARG A 260 2.63 3.44 -7.92
CA ARG A 260 3.66 3.08 -8.91
C ARG A 260 4.66 2.03 -8.41
N ILE A 261 4.66 1.71 -7.12
CA ILE A 261 5.63 0.78 -6.52
C ILE A 261 4.96 -0.50 -6.00
N LYS A 262 5.68 -1.61 -6.12
CA LYS A 262 5.28 -2.93 -5.59
C LYS A 262 6.41 -3.55 -4.79
N ARG A 263 6.43 -3.31 -3.48
CA ARG A 263 7.45 -3.81 -2.55
C ARG A 263 6.84 -4.54 -1.35
N LEU A 264 7.50 -5.62 -0.94
CA LEU A 264 7.19 -6.34 0.31
C LEU A 264 7.74 -5.57 1.51
N PHE A 265 7.03 -5.65 2.63
CA PHE A 265 7.43 -5.02 3.88
C PHE A 265 8.59 -5.74 4.54
N THR A 266 9.46 -5.00 5.23
CA THR A 266 10.58 -5.59 5.97
C THR A 266 10.20 -5.96 7.40
N GLY A 267 9.27 -5.22 8.01
CA GLY A 267 8.96 -5.32 9.44
C GLY A 267 9.70 -4.29 10.30
N ASP A 268 10.47 -3.38 9.69
CA ASP A 268 11.02 -2.20 10.34
C ASP A 268 10.46 -0.90 9.72
N LEU A 269 9.78 -0.10 10.54
CA LEU A 269 9.12 1.14 10.12
C LEU A 269 10.11 2.20 9.61
N ASN A 270 11.38 2.13 10.00
CA ASN A 270 12.41 3.10 9.60
C ASN A 270 13.21 2.65 8.36
N ALA A 271 12.91 1.48 7.80
CA ALA A 271 13.61 1.01 6.60
C ALA A 271 13.30 1.90 5.39
N ALA A 272 14.29 2.16 4.55
CA ALA A 272 14.10 2.87 3.29
C ALA A 272 13.46 1.96 2.24
N VAL A 273 12.48 2.46 1.50
CA VAL A 273 11.80 1.70 0.44
C VAL A 273 12.55 1.90 -0.88
N ILE A 274 13.43 0.96 -1.20
CA ILE A 274 14.21 1.01 -2.45
C ILE A 274 13.28 0.65 -3.60
N ALA A 275 12.91 1.58 -4.47
CA ALA A 275 12.05 1.33 -5.64
C ALA A 275 12.50 2.16 -6.86
N SER A 276 11.99 1.80 -8.04
CA SER A 276 12.08 2.58 -9.27
C SER A 276 10.64 2.73 -9.77
N PRO A 277 10.01 3.91 -9.67
CA PRO A 277 10.58 5.22 -9.31
C PRO A 277 11.07 5.30 -7.85
N PRO A 278 12.02 6.19 -7.53
CA PRO A 278 12.51 6.36 -6.17
C PRO A 278 11.37 6.78 -5.24
N PHE A 279 11.25 6.08 -4.11
CA PHE A 279 10.32 6.44 -3.06
C PHE A 279 11.11 7.16 -1.96
N GLU A 280 10.83 8.45 -1.76
CA GLU A 280 11.65 9.34 -0.93
C GLU A 280 11.44 9.13 0.58
N TRP A 281 10.43 8.35 0.96
CA TRP A 281 10.02 8.17 2.35
C TRP A 281 10.34 6.77 2.91
N ASN A 282 10.17 6.63 4.23
CA ASN A 282 10.41 5.38 4.94
C ASN A 282 9.24 4.38 4.80
N GLU A 283 9.47 3.15 5.24
CA GLU A 283 8.47 2.08 5.28
C GLU A 283 7.22 2.45 6.07
N ALA A 284 7.32 3.28 7.12
CA ALA A 284 6.16 3.78 7.86
C ALA A 284 5.16 4.54 6.97
N VAL A 285 5.66 5.41 6.09
CA VAL A 285 4.83 6.18 5.15
C VAL A 285 4.27 5.26 4.08
N TYR A 286 5.09 4.34 3.56
CA TYR A 286 4.62 3.35 2.59
C TYR A 286 3.52 2.44 3.15
N LEU A 287 3.67 2.00 4.40
CA LEU A 287 2.67 1.21 5.13
C LEU A 287 1.37 2.01 5.29
N ARG A 288 1.47 3.27 5.71
CA ARG A 288 0.32 4.18 5.80
C ARG A 288 -0.41 4.33 4.46
N VAL A 289 0.34 4.54 3.37
CA VAL A 289 -0.22 4.64 2.01
C VAL A 289 -0.97 3.37 1.61
N GLN A 290 -0.36 2.20 1.82
CA GLN A 290 -1.02 0.93 1.50
C GLN A 290 -2.26 0.70 2.35
N LEU A 291 -2.22 1.04 3.64
CA LEU A 291 -3.38 0.96 4.53
C LEU A 291 -4.53 1.85 4.07
N SER A 292 -4.26 3.08 3.62
CA SER A 292 -5.27 3.95 3.01
C SER A 292 -5.94 3.31 1.81
N ARG A 293 -5.13 2.77 0.88
CA ARG A 293 -5.60 2.15 -0.36
C ARG A 293 -6.40 0.87 -0.11
N ILE A 294 -5.99 0.09 0.89
CA ILE A 294 -6.72 -1.10 1.31
C ILE A 294 -8.03 -0.69 1.99
N ALA A 295 -8.01 0.32 2.87
CA ALA A 295 -9.21 0.81 3.54
C ALA A 295 -10.26 1.26 2.50
N SER A 296 -9.88 2.15 1.59
CA SER A 296 -10.78 2.68 0.55
C SER A 296 -11.33 1.61 -0.39
N GLY A 297 -10.54 0.56 -0.68
CA GLY A 297 -10.93 -0.48 -1.63
C GLY A 297 -11.52 -1.75 -1.01
N THR A 298 -11.53 -1.88 0.32
CA THR A 298 -11.93 -3.15 0.96
C THR A 298 -12.87 -3.02 2.14
N TYR A 299 -13.09 -1.82 2.67
CA TYR A 299 -14.09 -1.60 3.71
C TYR A 299 -15.50 -1.66 3.11
N ILE A 300 -16.10 -2.83 3.21
CA ILE A 300 -17.45 -3.09 2.72
C ILE A 300 -18.38 -3.47 3.88
N SER A 301 -19.64 -3.08 3.75
CA SER A 301 -20.68 -3.41 4.71
C SER A 301 -21.91 -3.97 4.01
N PRO A 302 -22.74 -4.78 4.69
CA PRO A 302 -24.06 -5.13 4.18
C PRO A 302 -24.89 -3.88 3.89
N MET A 303 -25.64 -3.88 2.79
CA MET A 303 -26.50 -2.76 2.39
C MET A 303 -27.50 -2.42 3.50
N GLY A 304 -27.57 -1.14 3.89
CA GLY A 304 -28.44 -0.64 4.97
C GLY A 304 -27.91 -0.87 6.39
N ALA A 305 -26.70 -1.43 6.57
CA ALA A 305 -26.09 -1.58 7.90
C ALA A 305 -25.50 -0.27 8.43
N LEU A 306 -25.06 0.59 7.52
CA LEU A 306 -24.49 1.90 7.78
C LEU A 306 -25.31 2.97 7.06
N GLU A 307 -25.39 4.15 7.66
CA GLU A 307 -25.96 5.35 7.08
C GLU A 307 -24.96 6.51 7.19
N GLU A 308 -25.10 7.50 6.33
CA GLU A 308 -24.42 8.78 6.50
C GLU A 308 -25.02 9.48 7.72
N PRO A 309 -24.20 10.04 8.61
CA PRO A 309 -24.73 10.87 9.68
C PRO A 309 -25.47 12.07 9.08
N GLU A 310 -26.67 12.36 9.59
CA GLU A 310 -27.35 13.61 9.26
C GLU A 310 -26.42 14.78 9.62
N GLU A 311 -26.27 15.71 8.68
CA GLU A 311 -25.55 16.95 8.93
C GLU A 311 -26.35 17.78 9.94
N GLU A 312 -26.08 17.59 11.23
CA GLU A 312 -26.45 18.56 12.26
C GLU A 312 -25.66 19.83 11.93
N VAL A 313 -26.32 20.76 11.23
CA VAL A 313 -25.82 22.13 11.08
C VAL A 313 -25.72 22.67 12.50
N ASP A 314 -24.49 22.78 13.01
CA ASP A 314 -24.25 23.39 14.30
C ASP A 314 -24.82 24.83 14.20
N GLU A 315 -25.91 25.13 14.90
CA GLU A 315 -26.53 26.49 14.87
C GLU A 315 -25.54 27.58 15.33
N GLU A 316 -24.50 27.19 16.08
CA GLU A 316 -23.35 28.04 16.43
C GLU A 316 -22.44 28.35 15.22
N GLU A 317 -22.37 27.46 14.22
CA GLU A 317 -21.62 27.68 12.97
C GLU A 317 -22.31 28.73 12.08
N GLU A 318 -23.65 28.73 11.98
CA GLU A 318 -24.39 29.75 11.22
C GLU A 318 -24.41 31.13 11.91
N ALA A 319 -24.45 31.17 13.24
CA ALA A 319 -24.53 32.43 13.99
C ALA A 319 -23.22 33.25 13.95
N GLU A 320 -22.06 32.60 13.75
CA GLU A 320 -20.75 33.27 13.64
C GLU A 320 -20.37 33.65 12.20
N ASP A 321 -21.15 33.23 11.19
CA ASP A 321 -20.96 33.65 9.79
C ASP A 321 -21.55 35.07 9.51
N ASP A 322 -22.42 35.58 10.39
CA ASP A 322 -23.09 36.89 10.27
C ASP A 322 -22.30 38.07 10.90
N GLU A 323 -21.18 37.81 11.61
CA GLU A 323 -20.30 38.85 12.16
C GLU A 323 -19.11 39.14 11.20
N GLY A 324 -19.26 40.21 10.42
CA GLY A 324 -18.39 40.56 9.29
C GLY A 324 -16.91 40.86 9.55
N ASP A 325 -16.14 40.62 8.48
CA ASP A 325 -14.95 41.34 7.99
C ASP A 325 -13.80 41.68 8.97
N ALA A 326 -13.36 40.70 9.76
CA ALA A 326 -12.06 40.76 10.41
C ALA A 326 -11.26 39.49 10.09
N ALA A 327 -10.06 39.67 9.51
CA ALA A 327 -9.08 38.64 9.12
C ALA A 327 -9.33 37.27 9.77
N LYS A 328 -10.06 36.39 9.04
CA LYS A 328 -10.57 35.11 9.53
C LYS A 328 -9.40 34.28 10.06
N LYS A 329 -9.29 34.15 11.39
CA LYS A 329 -8.40 33.14 11.98
C LYS A 329 -8.88 31.78 11.48
N PRO A 330 -7.99 30.86 11.09
CA PRO A 330 -8.40 29.56 10.60
C PRO A 330 -9.22 28.85 11.68
N ARG A 331 -10.42 28.37 11.31
CA ARG A 331 -11.37 27.70 12.21
C ARG A 331 -10.85 26.31 12.56
N GLU A 332 -10.99 25.89 13.82
CA GLU A 332 -10.59 24.55 14.25
C GLU A 332 -11.61 23.52 13.72
N ALA A 333 -11.13 22.45 13.08
CA ALA A 333 -11.98 21.42 12.51
C ALA A 333 -12.48 20.45 13.59
N LYS A 334 -13.76 20.08 13.54
CA LYS A 334 -14.36 19.02 14.37
C LYS A 334 -14.36 17.70 13.61
N TYR A 335 -14.06 16.59 14.30
CA TYR A 335 -14.15 15.26 13.69
C TYR A 335 -15.60 14.88 13.42
N ARG A 336 -15.89 14.51 12.17
CA ARG A 336 -17.16 13.93 11.74
C ARG A 336 -16.92 12.52 11.18
N PRO A 337 -17.58 11.47 11.71
CA PRO A 337 -17.45 10.12 11.13
C PRO A 337 -18.10 10.09 9.75
N LEU A 338 -17.54 9.32 8.81
CA LEU A 338 -18.12 9.19 7.46
C LEU A 338 -19.42 8.37 7.47
N THR A 339 -19.49 7.35 8.33
CA THR A 339 -20.62 6.43 8.43
C THR A 339 -20.98 6.13 9.87
N GLN A 340 -22.28 5.92 10.15
CA GLN A 340 -22.81 5.52 11.44
C GLN A 340 -23.64 4.24 11.34
N PRO A 341 -23.61 3.36 12.37
CA PRO A 341 -24.40 2.12 12.35
C PRO A 341 -25.89 2.39 12.57
N VAL A 342 -26.72 1.88 11.65
CA VAL A 342 -28.19 2.03 11.70
C VAL A 342 -28.75 1.26 12.89
N LYS A 343 -29.48 1.95 13.78
CA LYS A 343 -30.11 1.34 14.95
C LYS A 343 -31.28 0.45 14.52
N GLY A 344 -31.15 -0.86 14.72
CA GLY A 344 -32.18 -1.85 14.38
C GLY A 344 -31.91 -2.65 13.11
N PHE A 345 -30.76 -2.44 12.46
CA PHE A 345 -30.33 -3.32 11.37
C PHE A 345 -30.29 -4.79 11.83
N ALA A 346 -30.87 -5.68 11.03
CA ALA A 346 -30.95 -7.12 11.32
C ALA A 346 -31.55 -7.46 12.71
N SER A 347 -32.43 -6.61 13.25
CA SER A 347 -33.06 -6.87 14.55
C SER A 347 -34.07 -8.03 14.51
N GLU A 348 -34.57 -8.39 13.33
CA GLU A 348 -35.48 -9.52 13.14
C GLU A 348 -34.76 -10.84 13.42
N GLU A 349 -35.19 -11.55 14.47
CA GLU A 349 -34.55 -12.76 15.00
C GLU A 349 -34.50 -13.94 14.01
N ASP A 350 -35.24 -13.86 12.90
CA ASP A 350 -35.36 -14.91 11.87
C ASP A 350 -34.70 -14.57 10.52
N SER A 351 -33.99 -13.43 10.42
CA SER A 351 -33.27 -13.08 9.19
C SER A 351 -32.15 -14.07 8.90
N ASP A 352 -32.22 -14.73 7.74
CA ASP A 352 -31.20 -15.68 7.30
C ASP A 352 -30.05 -14.93 6.63
N VAL A 353 -28.81 -15.25 7.01
CA VAL A 353 -27.60 -14.60 6.48
C VAL A 353 -27.47 -14.78 4.96
N THR A 354 -28.18 -15.75 4.38
CA THR A 354 -28.22 -16.02 2.94
C THR A 354 -28.70 -14.84 2.09
N GLN A 355 -29.40 -13.85 2.66
CA GLN A 355 -29.77 -12.64 1.93
C GLN A 355 -28.54 -11.87 1.42
N TRP A 356 -27.45 -11.86 2.19
CA TRP A 356 -26.18 -11.22 1.80
C TRP A 356 -25.28 -12.11 0.95
N ALA A 357 -25.75 -13.27 0.48
CA ALA A 357 -24.98 -14.16 -0.39
C ALA A 357 -24.81 -13.60 -1.82
N LYS A 358 -25.56 -12.55 -2.19
CA LYS A 358 -25.44 -11.84 -3.46
C LYS A 358 -24.49 -10.65 -3.32
N LEU A 359 -23.74 -10.36 -4.38
CA LEU A 359 -22.81 -9.21 -4.43
C LEU A 359 -23.54 -7.86 -4.31
N ASP A 360 -24.73 -7.74 -4.89
CA ASP A 360 -25.54 -6.50 -4.84
C ASP A 360 -25.96 -6.05 -3.43
N GLN A 361 -25.81 -6.91 -2.43
CA GLN A 361 -26.20 -6.64 -1.04
C GLN A 361 -25.03 -6.14 -0.19
N TRP A 362 -23.89 -5.85 -0.82
CA TRP A 362 -22.69 -5.32 -0.19
C TRP A 362 -22.33 -4.00 -0.86
N VAL A 363 -21.99 -3.02 -0.03
CA VAL A 363 -21.68 -1.66 -0.44
C VAL A 363 -20.37 -1.20 0.16
N HIS A 364 -19.65 -0.30 -0.51
CA HIS A 364 -18.46 0.33 0.04
C HIS A 364 -18.85 1.29 1.18
N SER A 365 -18.15 1.18 2.31
CA SER A 365 -18.41 1.94 3.55
C SER A 365 -17.38 3.04 3.81
N GLU A 366 -16.39 3.15 2.94
CA GLU A 366 -15.32 4.15 2.95
C GLU A 366 -15.30 4.86 1.58
N GLY A 367 -14.82 6.10 1.53
CA GLY A 367 -14.77 6.85 0.28
C GLY A 367 -13.65 6.37 -0.66
N TYR A 368 -13.88 6.57 -1.96
CA TYR A 368 -12.93 6.25 -3.00
C TYR A 368 -11.76 7.23 -3.03
N ILE A 369 -10.55 6.75 -3.32
CA ILE A 369 -9.37 7.62 -3.52
C ILE A 369 -9.19 7.83 -5.02
N TYR A 370 -9.39 9.07 -5.48
CA TYR A 370 -9.33 9.52 -6.88
C TYR A 370 -7.94 9.38 -7.52
N ALA A 371 -7.84 9.56 -8.84
CA ALA A 371 -6.57 9.49 -9.57
C ALA A 371 -5.53 10.47 -9.01
N ASN A 372 -5.95 11.64 -8.54
CA ASN A 372 -5.12 12.67 -7.91
C ASN A 372 -4.56 12.30 -6.51
N GLY A 373 -5.01 11.18 -5.92
CA GLY A 373 -4.56 10.69 -4.61
C GLY A 373 -5.30 11.30 -3.41
N ARG A 374 -6.37 12.08 -3.63
CA ARG A 374 -7.29 12.57 -2.59
C ARG A 374 -8.58 11.77 -2.56
N GLN A 375 -9.31 11.87 -1.47
CA GLN A 375 -10.65 11.31 -1.29
C GLN A 375 -11.74 12.38 -1.41
N THR A 376 -11.41 13.65 -1.14
CA THR A 376 -12.32 14.79 -1.32
C THR A 376 -11.81 15.74 -2.40
N LYS A 377 -12.72 16.48 -3.05
CA LYS A 377 -12.33 17.57 -3.96
C LYS A 377 -11.68 18.72 -3.19
N VAL A 378 -10.86 19.53 -3.88
CA VAL A 378 -10.26 20.71 -3.25
C VAL A 378 -11.39 21.72 -3.10
N PRO A 379 -11.59 22.34 -1.92
CA PRO A 379 -12.52 23.45 -1.81
C PRO A 379 -12.19 24.53 -2.85
N GLU A 380 -13.20 25.19 -3.41
CA GLU A 380 -12.97 26.35 -4.27
C GLU A 380 -12.28 27.46 -3.47
N LYS A 381 -11.33 28.15 -4.10
CA LYS A 381 -10.68 29.31 -3.49
C LYS A 381 -11.70 30.44 -3.46
N GLN A 382 -12.00 30.96 -2.26
CA GLN A 382 -12.79 32.19 -2.13
C GLN A 382 -11.89 33.34 -2.60
N GLU A 383 -12.23 33.91 -3.75
CA GLU A 383 -11.53 35.05 -4.34
C GLU A 383 -12.09 36.34 -3.70
N ASP A 384 -11.24 37.35 -3.52
CA ASP A 384 -11.70 38.68 -3.12
C ASP A 384 -12.29 39.40 -4.36
N GLU A 385 -13.23 40.34 -4.19
CA GLU A 385 -13.92 41.05 -5.30
C GLU A 385 -12.94 41.69 -6.33
N GLU A 386 -11.70 42.03 -5.92
CA GLU A 386 -10.65 42.55 -6.82
C GLU A 386 -9.93 41.46 -7.65
N GLU A 387 -9.90 40.20 -7.17
CA GLU A 387 -9.40 39.05 -7.92
C GLU A 387 -10.46 38.54 -8.92
N GLU A 388 -11.75 38.59 -8.56
CA GLU A 388 -12.87 38.21 -9.44
C GLU A 388 -12.94 39.09 -10.72
N GLU A 389 -12.71 40.40 -10.64
CA GLU A 389 -12.67 41.27 -11.83
C GLU A 389 -11.48 40.94 -12.75
N ALA A 390 -10.35 40.50 -12.18
CA ALA A 390 -9.19 40.05 -12.96
C ALA A 390 -9.42 38.67 -13.58
N GLU A 391 -10.22 37.82 -12.94
CA GLU A 391 -10.69 36.54 -13.49
C GLU A 391 -11.59 36.71 -14.70
N GLU A 392 -12.60 37.59 -14.65
CA GLU A 392 -13.50 37.79 -15.81
C GLU A 392 -12.73 38.25 -17.05
N LEU A 393 -11.66 39.03 -16.86
CA LEU A 393 -10.74 39.47 -17.93
C LEU A 393 -9.83 38.34 -18.43
N GLN A 394 -9.33 37.46 -17.55
CA GLN A 394 -8.52 36.29 -17.95
C GLN A 394 -9.35 35.17 -18.57
N GLN A 395 -10.55 34.92 -18.06
CA GLN A 395 -11.51 33.94 -18.60
C GLN A 395 -12.03 34.39 -19.97
N GLN A 396 -12.29 35.69 -20.20
CA GLN A 396 -12.63 36.18 -21.54
C GLN A 396 -11.49 36.01 -22.55
N GLN A 397 -10.22 36.08 -22.13
CA GLN A 397 -9.07 35.79 -22.98
C GLN A 397 -8.83 34.29 -23.18
N GLN A 398 -9.25 33.45 -22.23
CA GLN A 398 -9.09 31.98 -22.29
C GLN A 398 -10.25 31.30 -23.02
N GLN A 399 -11.46 31.87 -23.00
CA GLN A 399 -12.64 31.33 -23.69
C GLN A 399 -12.46 31.25 -25.22
N GLU A 400 -11.63 32.11 -25.83
CA GLU A 400 -11.31 32.01 -27.26
C GLU A 400 -10.31 30.87 -27.58
N GLU A 401 -9.62 30.31 -26.57
CA GLU A 401 -8.75 29.11 -26.68
C GLU A 401 -9.33 27.85 -26.00
N GLU A 402 -10.52 27.92 -25.38
CA GLU A 402 -11.16 26.81 -24.64
C GLU A 402 -11.96 25.85 -25.53
N GLU A 403 -12.46 26.30 -26.69
CA GLU A 403 -13.34 25.46 -27.53
C GLU A 403 -12.61 24.30 -28.26
N GLU A 404 -11.27 24.19 -28.20
CA GLU A 404 -10.50 23.13 -28.92
C GLU A 404 -9.85 22.03 -28.04
N GLU A 405 -9.78 22.17 -26.70
CA GLU A 405 -9.10 21.16 -25.83
C GLU A 405 -9.99 20.53 -24.72
N GLU A 406 -11.29 20.85 -24.64
CA GLU A 406 -12.23 20.23 -23.67
C GLU A 406 -12.46 18.71 -23.86
N GLU A 407 -11.79 18.04 -24.80
CA GLU A 407 -12.00 16.62 -25.08
C GLU A 407 -11.12 15.63 -24.28
N GLU A 408 -10.13 16.02 -23.44
CA GLU A 408 -9.21 15.03 -22.82
C GLU A 408 -9.03 15.00 -21.28
N GLU A 409 -9.55 15.96 -20.50
CA GLU A 409 -9.60 15.81 -19.04
C GLU A 409 -11.03 15.47 -18.60
N GLU A 410 -11.41 14.19 -18.68
CA GLU A 410 -12.62 13.70 -18.03
C GLU A 410 -12.56 14.09 -16.54
N GLU A 411 -13.33 15.09 -16.13
CA GLU A 411 -13.53 15.37 -14.71
C GLU A 411 -14.06 14.08 -14.06
N GLU A 412 -13.25 13.46 -13.19
CA GLU A 412 -13.66 12.23 -12.52
C GLU A 412 -14.96 12.50 -11.73
N GLU A 413 -16.08 11.96 -12.23
CA GLU A 413 -17.38 12.08 -11.57
C GLU A 413 -17.28 11.60 -10.11
N GLU A 414 -17.92 12.34 -9.20
CA GLU A 414 -17.88 12.00 -7.79
C GLU A 414 -18.50 10.62 -7.56
N ARG A 415 -17.69 9.70 -7.00
CA ARG A 415 -18.21 8.39 -6.63
C ARG A 415 -18.94 8.51 -5.31
N GLU A 416 -20.26 8.38 -5.37
CA GLU A 416 -21.12 8.36 -4.19
C GLU A 416 -20.68 7.28 -3.18
N LEU A 417 -20.97 7.54 -1.90
CA LEU A 417 -20.80 6.54 -0.85
C LEU A 417 -21.80 5.40 -1.05
N PHE A 418 -21.52 4.23 -0.46
CA PHE A 418 -22.39 3.05 -0.56
C PHE A 418 -22.61 2.52 -1.98
N THR A 419 -21.65 2.76 -2.88
CA THR A 419 -21.63 2.11 -4.19
C THR A 419 -21.61 0.58 -4.05
N PRO A 420 -22.45 -0.15 -4.81
CA PRO A 420 -22.51 -1.61 -4.71
C PRO A 420 -21.27 -2.26 -5.31
N ILE A 421 -20.73 -3.27 -4.62
CA ILE A 421 -19.46 -3.92 -5.02
C ILE A 421 -19.55 -4.72 -6.32
N ASN A 422 -20.76 -4.93 -6.86
CA ASN A 422 -20.96 -5.62 -8.14
C ASN A 422 -20.47 -4.77 -9.33
N LEU A 423 -20.34 -3.45 -9.15
CA LEU A 423 -19.76 -2.55 -10.15
C LEU A 423 -18.23 -2.69 -10.22
N ASP A 424 -17.59 -3.30 -9.22
CA ASP A 424 -16.15 -3.52 -9.23
C ASP A 424 -15.79 -4.74 -10.09
N PHE A 425 -15.02 -4.50 -11.15
CA PHE A 425 -14.47 -5.56 -11.99
C PHE A 425 -12.93 -5.53 -12.05
N LEU A 426 -12.39 -6.61 -12.57
CA LEU A 426 -10.99 -6.84 -12.93
C LEU A 426 -10.98 -7.38 -14.36
N TYR A 427 -10.10 -6.88 -15.21
CA TYR A 427 -9.88 -7.48 -16.53
C TYR A 427 -8.96 -8.69 -16.41
N ALA A 428 -9.47 -9.87 -16.78
CA ALA A 428 -8.62 -11.04 -16.94
C ALA A 428 -8.03 -11.07 -18.35
N VAL A 429 -6.69 -11.00 -18.41
CA VAL A 429 -5.95 -11.28 -19.64
C VAL A 429 -6.03 -12.78 -19.92
N ILE A 430 -6.77 -13.16 -20.96
CA ILE A 430 -6.75 -14.53 -21.48
C ILE A 430 -5.58 -14.60 -22.45
N ASN A 431 -4.54 -15.36 -22.11
CA ASN A 431 -3.49 -15.71 -23.06
C ASN A 431 -4.10 -16.65 -24.12
N ILE A 432 -4.63 -16.06 -25.20
CA ILE A 432 -4.99 -16.80 -26.40
C ILE A 432 -3.66 -17.24 -27.02
N PRO A 433 -3.40 -18.54 -27.21
CA PRO A 433 -2.19 -18.99 -27.88
C PRO A 433 -2.20 -18.43 -29.31
N GLU A 434 -1.35 -17.45 -29.59
CA GLU A 434 -1.15 -16.99 -30.96
C GLU A 434 -0.57 -18.15 -31.78
N PRO A 435 -1.14 -18.48 -32.94
CA PRO A 435 -0.51 -19.43 -33.84
C PRO A 435 0.88 -18.88 -34.22
N PRO A 436 1.91 -19.73 -34.31
CA PRO A 436 3.23 -19.29 -34.71
C PRO A 436 3.13 -18.57 -36.06
N LYS A 437 3.66 -17.34 -36.13
CA LYS A 437 3.84 -16.64 -37.41
C LYS A 437 4.66 -17.56 -38.31
N VAL A 438 4.10 -17.93 -39.45
CA VAL A 438 4.85 -18.65 -40.48
C VAL A 438 5.75 -17.60 -41.10
N ASP A 439 7.05 -17.75 -40.95
CA ASP A 439 8.05 -16.91 -41.61
C ASP A 439 7.89 -17.14 -43.13
N GLU A 440 7.22 -16.22 -43.83
CA GLU A 440 7.13 -16.18 -45.29
C GLU A 440 8.43 -15.61 -45.91
N GLU A 441 9.60 -15.95 -45.39
CA GLU A 441 10.90 -15.46 -45.89
C GLU A 441 11.54 -16.37 -46.96
N ASP A 442 10.87 -17.44 -47.42
CA ASP A 442 11.49 -18.46 -48.29
C ASP A 442 10.92 -18.56 -49.73
N GLU A 443 10.13 -17.60 -50.25
CA GLU A 443 9.58 -17.72 -51.64
C GLU A 443 9.73 -16.54 -52.62
N GLU A 444 10.48 -15.47 -52.36
CA GLU A 444 10.71 -14.43 -53.37
C GLU A 444 12.17 -13.96 -53.47
N GLU A 445 13.05 -14.83 -53.98
CA GLU A 445 14.27 -14.43 -54.70
C GLU A 445 14.16 -14.90 -56.15
N GLU A 446 13.78 -14.02 -57.09
CA GLU A 446 14.31 -13.99 -58.46
C GLU A 446 13.79 -12.76 -59.26
N GLU A 447 14.78 -11.95 -59.68
CA GLU A 447 14.84 -11.01 -60.83
C GLU A 447 14.96 -9.49 -60.53
N GLU A 448 16.18 -9.01 -60.77
CA GLU A 448 16.64 -7.60 -60.83
C GLU A 448 16.32 -6.93 -62.19
N ASP A 449 16.49 -5.60 -62.20
CA ASP A 449 16.76 -4.66 -63.31
C ASP A 449 15.58 -3.83 -63.91
N ASP A 450 15.47 -2.55 -63.49
CA ASP A 450 15.79 -1.35 -64.31
C ASP A 450 15.30 -0.01 -63.62
N ASP A 451 16.22 0.96 -63.47
CA ASP A 451 16.08 2.35 -62.96
C ASP A 451 15.22 3.29 -63.87
N PRO A 452 15.03 4.61 -63.57
CA PRO A 452 14.32 5.27 -62.46
C PRO A 452 13.36 6.39 -62.99
N ALA A 453 12.38 6.88 -62.19
CA ALA A 453 11.91 8.30 -62.18
C ALA A 453 10.51 8.48 -61.55
N GLU A 454 10.47 9.50 -60.69
CA GLU A 454 9.34 10.37 -60.31
C GLU A 454 8.19 9.80 -59.43
N ASP A 455 7.82 10.66 -58.48
CA ASP A 455 6.66 10.64 -57.58
C ASP A 455 6.72 9.74 -56.33
N ALA A 456 7.08 10.36 -55.19
CA ALA A 456 6.27 10.27 -53.97
C ALA A 456 6.77 11.29 -52.92
N ALA A 457 5.95 12.32 -52.69
CA ALA A 457 5.87 13.00 -51.41
C ALA A 457 5.28 12.06 -50.35
N ASP A 458 5.57 12.37 -49.09
CA ASP A 458 4.93 11.89 -47.86
C ASP A 458 5.05 10.39 -47.51
N ALA A 459 5.98 10.11 -46.58
CA ALA A 459 5.64 9.56 -45.26
C ALA A 459 6.93 9.20 -44.52
N GLU A 460 7.47 10.15 -43.75
CA GLU A 460 8.30 9.81 -42.61
C GLU A 460 7.40 9.06 -41.61
N LYS A 461 7.46 7.73 -41.62
CA LYS A 461 6.94 6.94 -40.51
C LYS A 461 8.01 6.94 -39.43
N ASP A 462 7.86 7.86 -38.48
CA ASP A 462 8.44 7.71 -37.17
C ASP A 462 7.97 6.37 -36.60
N PHE A 463 8.91 5.44 -36.48
CA PHE A 463 8.72 4.24 -35.68
C PHE A 463 8.71 4.69 -34.21
N ASP A 464 7.52 5.02 -33.71
CA ASP A 464 7.28 5.20 -32.27
C ASP A 464 7.49 3.84 -31.57
N ASP A 465 8.73 3.58 -31.16
CA ASP A 465 9.14 2.44 -30.34
C ASP A 465 8.76 2.68 -28.85
N MET A 466 7.64 3.38 -28.62
CA MET A 466 7.10 3.66 -27.30
C MET A 466 6.10 2.57 -26.94
N PRO A 467 6.31 1.79 -25.87
CA PRO A 467 5.32 0.81 -25.45
C PRO A 467 4.00 1.54 -25.12
N PRO A 468 2.84 0.91 -25.42
CA PRO A 468 1.55 1.55 -25.21
C PRO A 468 1.43 2.05 -23.78
N LYS A 469 0.93 3.29 -23.63
CA LYS A 469 0.61 3.89 -22.31
C LYS A 469 -0.16 2.86 -21.48
N PRO A 470 0.08 2.77 -20.14
CA PRO A 470 -0.69 1.89 -19.28
C PRO A 470 -2.16 2.30 -19.37
N VAL A 471 -2.93 1.49 -20.09
CA VAL A 471 -4.37 1.67 -20.34
C VAL A 471 -5.08 1.75 -19.00
N THR A 472 -5.81 2.83 -18.74
CA THR A 472 -6.60 2.97 -17.51
C THR A 472 -7.85 2.10 -17.59
N ASP A 473 -8.51 1.84 -16.46
CA ASP A 473 -9.71 0.98 -16.40
C ASP A 473 -10.88 1.53 -17.28
N ALA A 474 -10.82 2.80 -17.74
CA ALA A 474 -11.81 3.46 -18.59
C ALA A 474 -11.55 3.34 -20.10
N ASP A 475 -10.29 3.14 -20.53
CA ASP A 475 -9.87 3.19 -21.95
C ASP A 475 -10.05 1.85 -22.71
N VAL A 476 -10.73 0.86 -22.12
CA VAL A 476 -10.86 -0.49 -22.69
C VAL A 476 -12.28 -0.72 -23.23
N PRO A 477 -12.46 -0.86 -24.55
CA PRO A 477 -13.75 -1.24 -25.14
C PRO A 477 -14.25 -2.58 -24.59
N ASP A 478 -15.52 -2.63 -24.20
CA ASP A 478 -16.17 -3.81 -23.58
C ASP A 478 -16.19 -5.08 -24.45
N ASP A 479 -15.87 -4.97 -25.75
CA ASP A 479 -15.94 -6.04 -26.75
C ASP A 479 -14.56 -6.65 -27.13
N ASP A 480 -13.46 -6.33 -26.43
CA ASP A 480 -12.15 -6.94 -26.69
C ASP A 480 -12.11 -8.43 -26.27
N PRO A 481 -11.95 -9.40 -27.20
CA PRO A 481 -11.94 -10.83 -26.89
C PRO A 481 -10.75 -11.28 -26.01
N THR A 482 -9.74 -10.42 -25.82
CA THR A 482 -8.56 -10.70 -24.99
C THR A 482 -8.74 -10.34 -23.52
N LYS A 483 -9.76 -9.53 -23.18
CA LYS A 483 -10.01 -9.00 -21.84
C LYS A 483 -11.43 -9.31 -21.38
N VAL A 484 -11.57 -10.27 -20.47
CA VAL A 484 -12.89 -10.60 -19.89
C VAL A 484 -13.05 -9.89 -18.55
N LYS A 485 -14.16 -9.14 -18.38
CA LYS A 485 -14.56 -8.57 -17.08
C LYS A 485 -14.87 -9.70 -16.10
N ILE A 486 -14.09 -9.77 -15.01
CA ILE A 486 -14.32 -10.67 -13.88
C ILE A 486 -14.69 -9.81 -12.67
N ALA A 487 -15.72 -10.21 -11.91
CA ALA A 487 -16.07 -9.55 -10.67
C ALA A 487 -14.86 -9.47 -9.71
N ALA A 488 -14.59 -8.30 -9.15
CA ALA A 488 -13.45 -8.10 -8.24
C ALA A 488 -13.62 -8.81 -6.88
N TRP A 489 -14.81 -9.34 -6.61
CA TRP A 489 -15.21 -9.92 -5.34
C TRP A 489 -15.79 -11.32 -5.51
N THR A 490 -15.55 -12.18 -4.51
CA THR A 490 -16.13 -13.52 -4.45
C THR A 490 -16.89 -13.73 -3.15
N VAL A 491 -18.13 -14.21 -3.24
CA VAL A 491 -18.99 -14.48 -2.08
C VAL A 491 -19.12 -15.98 -1.86
N ARG A 492 -19.00 -16.41 -0.61
CA ARG A 492 -19.24 -17.80 -0.19
C ARG A 492 -20.02 -17.85 1.10
N VAL A 493 -21.02 -18.72 1.14
CA VAL A 493 -21.74 -19.06 2.37
C VAL A 493 -21.00 -20.22 3.05
N VAL A 494 -20.50 -19.99 4.25
CA VAL A 494 -19.88 -21.02 5.08
C VAL A 494 -20.90 -21.56 6.07
N ASN A 495 -20.87 -22.88 6.26
CA ASN A 495 -21.76 -23.64 7.13
C ASN A 495 -23.24 -23.58 6.70
N ASN A 496 -23.64 -24.56 5.88
CA ASN A 496 -25.03 -24.66 5.42
C ASN A 496 -25.96 -25.42 6.39
N ASN A 497 -25.42 -26.02 7.46
CA ASN A 497 -26.16 -26.98 8.30
C ASN A 497 -27.00 -26.31 9.40
N SER A 498 -26.56 -25.15 9.92
CA SER A 498 -27.29 -24.41 10.96
C SER A 498 -27.45 -22.95 10.58
N LYS A 499 -28.66 -22.41 10.67
CA LYS A 499 -28.94 -20.98 10.46
C LYS A 499 -28.18 -20.08 11.45
N LYS A 500 -27.95 -20.55 12.68
CA LYS A 500 -27.28 -19.78 13.75
C LYS A 500 -25.77 -19.63 13.55
N HIS A 501 -25.14 -20.60 12.91
CA HIS A 501 -23.69 -20.63 12.69
C HIS A 501 -23.32 -20.43 11.22
N ARG A 502 -24.27 -19.96 10.42
CA ARG A 502 -24.05 -19.64 9.02
C ARG A 502 -23.39 -18.26 8.94
N VAL A 503 -22.34 -18.18 8.12
CA VAL A 503 -21.61 -16.93 7.88
C VAL A 503 -21.47 -16.74 6.38
N VAL A 504 -21.75 -15.52 5.91
CA VAL A 504 -21.39 -15.12 4.57
C VAL A 504 -20.02 -14.48 4.61
N VAL A 505 -19.15 -14.92 3.71
CA VAL A 505 -17.78 -14.45 3.58
C VAL A 505 -17.60 -13.89 2.19
N VAL A 506 -17.14 -12.65 2.12
CA VAL A 506 -16.80 -11.96 0.88
C VAL A 506 -15.28 -11.76 0.86
N ARG A 507 -14.64 -12.14 -0.25
CA ARG A 507 -13.19 -12.00 -0.43
C ARG A 507 -12.88 -11.14 -1.63
N SER A 508 -11.94 -10.20 -1.46
CA SER A 508 -11.44 -9.38 -2.57
C SER A 508 -10.43 -10.18 -3.41
N LEU A 509 -10.56 -10.10 -4.73
CA LEU A 509 -9.56 -10.55 -5.69
C LEU A 509 -8.52 -9.47 -5.98
N ARG A 510 -8.92 -8.19 -5.93
CA ARG A 510 -8.03 -7.02 -6.11
C ARG A 510 -7.07 -6.88 -4.95
N TRP A 511 -7.52 -7.17 -3.73
CA TRP A 511 -6.69 -7.20 -2.52
C TRP A 511 -6.69 -8.59 -1.90
N PRO A 512 -5.80 -9.50 -2.35
CA PRO A 512 -5.67 -10.82 -1.75
C PRO A 512 -5.38 -10.70 -0.25
N GLY A 513 -6.25 -11.31 0.56
CA GLY A 513 -6.18 -11.23 2.01
C GLY A 513 -7.25 -10.36 2.66
N ALA A 514 -7.94 -9.51 1.89
CA ALA A 514 -9.10 -8.77 2.38
C ALA A 514 -10.34 -9.69 2.44
N VAL A 515 -10.91 -9.79 3.64
CA VAL A 515 -12.08 -10.62 3.91
C VAL A 515 -13.11 -9.79 4.67
N ALA A 516 -14.33 -9.74 4.16
CA ALA A 516 -15.49 -9.26 4.88
C ALA A 516 -16.38 -10.44 5.28
N PHE A 517 -17.06 -10.32 6.42
CA PHE A 517 -17.99 -11.34 6.88
C PHE A 517 -19.27 -10.71 7.41
N ALA A 518 -20.36 -11.46 7.31
CA ALA A 518 -21.63 -11.20 7.99
C ALA A 518 -22.08 -12.48 8.70
N ALA A 519 -22.40 -12.36 9.98
CA ALA A 519 -22.70 -13.44 10.90
C ALA A 519 -23.90 -13.09 11.81
N GLU A 520 -24.42 -14.08 12.53
CA GLU A 520 -25.51 -13.93 13.51
C GLU A 520 -26.76 -13.23 12.95
N GLY A 521 -27.24 -13.68 11.79
CA GLY A 521 -28.39 -13.06 11.13
C GLY A 521 -28.11 -11.64 10.62
N GLY A 522 -26.85 -11.21 10.53
CA GLY A 522 -26.45 -9.87 10.08
C GLY A 522 -26.20 -8.86 11.20
N LYS A 523 -26.40 -9.25 12.46
CA LYS A 523 -26.12 -8.40 13.63
C LYS A 523 -24.63 -8.11 13.81
N LYS A 524 -23.78 -9.03 13.34
CA LYS A 524 -22.32 -8.93 13.41
C LYS A 524 -21.74 -9.00 12.00
N TRP A 525 -21.01 -7.97 11.64
CA TRP A 525 -20.30 -7.89 10.36
C TRP A 525 -19.02 -7.10 10.54
N GLY A 526 -18.09 -7.26 9.61
CA GLY A 526 -16.83 -6.53 9.64
C GLY A 526 -15.90 -6.93 8.51
N CYS A 527 -14.86 -6.11 8.33
CA CYS A 527 -13.79 -6.32 7.37
C CYS A 527 -12.47 -6.51 8.11
N VAL A 528 -11.62 -7.37 7.56
CA VAL A 528 -10.27 -7.59 8.07
C VAL A 528 -9.31 -7.89 6.93
N TYR A 529 -8.07 -7.44 7.06
CA TYR A 529 -7.02 -7.71 6.08
C TYR A 529 -5.92 -8.62 6.66
N PHE A 530 -5.64 -9.75 6.00
CA PHE A 530 -4.51 -10.62 6.32
C PHE A 530 -3.69 -10.88 5.06
N GLY A 531 -2.56 -10.20 4.89
CA GLY A 531 -1.79 -10.34 3.65
C GLY A 531 -0.54 -9.49 3.56
N ASN A 532 0.07 -9.44 2.39
CA ASN A 532 1.34 -8.74 2.14
C ASN A 532 1.19 -7.24 1.83
N GLY A 533 -0.04 -6.73 1.79
CA GLY A 533 -0.35 -5.34 1.41
C GLY A 533 -0.09 -5.01 -0.06
N LEU A 534 -0.17 -6.02 -0.95
CA LEU A 534 0.02 -5.84 -2.38
C LEU A 534 -1.29 -6.03 -3.13
N ASN A 535 -1.61 -5.09 -4.02
CA ASN A 535 -2.75 -5.23 -4.92
C ASN A 535 -2.44 -6.20 -6.06
N LYS A 536 -3.47 -6.92 -6.48
CA LYS A 536 -3.52 -7.62 -7.75
C LYS A 536 -4.01 -6.62 -8.79
N THR A 537 -3.16 -6.34 -9.77
CA THR A 537 -3.47 -5.56 -10.96
C THR A 537 -3.90 -6.51 -12.07
N ASP A 538 -4.68 -5.99 -13.02
CA ASP A 538 -5.17 -6.75 -14.18
C ASP A 538 -4.03 -7.17 -15.09
N PHE A 539 -3.03 -6.30 -15.22
CA PHE A 539 -1.77 -6.57 -15.89
C PHE A 539 -0.67 -6.98 -14.91
N SER A 540 0.31 -7.73 -15.40
CA SER A 540 1.56 -7.93 -14.67
C SER A 540 2.20 -6.57 -14.39
N PHE A 541 2.59 -6.33 -13.15
CA PHE A 541 3.25 -5.08 -12.77
C PHE A 541 4.50 -4.88 -13.64
N THR A 542 4.48 -3.84 -14.47
CA THR A 542 5.60 -3.39 -15.28
C THR A 542 6.34 -2.29 -14.53
N PRO A 543 7.66 -2.42 -14.29
CA PRO A 543 8.46 -1.34 -13.72
C PRO A 543 8.35 -0.09 -14.60
N THR A 544 8.28 1.09 -13.98
CA THR A 544 8.25 2.34 -14.73
C THR A 544 9.51 2.51 -15.55
N LEU A 545 9.35 2.94 -16.80
CA LEU A 545 10.47 3.30 -17.67
C LEU A 545 11.22 4.52 -17.11
N ALA A 546 12.46 4.67 -17.55
CA ALA A 546 13.21 5.89 -17.26
C ALA A 546 12.46 7.11 -17.83
N PRO A 547 12.48 8.26 -17.13
CA PRO A 547 11.90 9.47 -17.68
C PRO A 547 12.57 9.81 -19.03
N PRO A 548 11.80 10.37 -19.99
CA PRO A 548 12.35 10.75 -21.28
C PRO A 548 13.48 11.76 -21.10
N VAL A 549 14.48 11.70 -21.97
CA VAL A 549 15.56 12.69 -22.00
C VAL A 549 14.94 14.04 -22.35
N LEU A 550 15.24 15.07 -21.57
CA LEU A 550 14.76 16.41 -21.87
C LEU A 550 15.31 16.84 -23.24
N PRO A 551 14.46 17.38 -24.13
CA PRO A 551 14.94 17.93 -25.38
C PRO A 551 15.94 19.04 -25.10
N GLU A 552 16.91 19.20 -26.01
CA GLU A 552 17.82 20.35 -25.95
C GLU A 552 17.01 21.65 -26.06
N CYS A 553 17.47 22.73 -25.43
CA CYS A 553 16.82 24.02 -25.57
C CYS A 553 16.79 24.40 -27.06
N GLY A 554 15.63 24.79 -27.58
CA GLY A 554 15.54 25.32 -28.94
C GLY A 554 16.50 26.48 -29.12
N ASP A 555 17.01 26.65 -30.34
CA ASP A 555 17.93 27.73 -30.68
C ASP A 555 17.32 29.07 -30.23
N ILE A 556 18.05 29.77 -29.36
CA ILE A 556 17.61 31.04 -28.82
C ILE A 556 17.72 32.07 -29.95
N THR A 557 16.59 32.47 -30.52
CA THR A 557 16.54 33.64 -31.39
C THR A 557 16.72 34.88 -30.51
N GLU A 558 17.86 35.56 -30.66
CA GLU A 558 18.12 36.82 -29.99
C GLU A 558 17.14 37.86 -30.55
N VAL A 559 16.11 38.19 -29.78
CA VAL A 559 15.19 39.28 -30.10
C VAL A 559 15.82 40.57 -29.56
N ASP A 560 15.86 41.61 -30.39
CA ASP A 560 16.37 42.92 -29.98
C ASP A 560 15.64 43.44 -28.73
N ASP A 561 16.40 44.04 -27.80
CA ASP A 561 15.86 44.62 -26.58
C ASP A 561 14.74 45.61 -26.91
N PRO A 562 13.56 45.52 -26.26
CA PRO A 562 12.45 46.43 -26.53
C PRO A 562 12.87 47.87 -26.27
N THR A 563 12.54 48.75 -27.21
CA THR A 563 12.87 50.16 -27.07
C THR A 563 12.23 50.77 -25.80
N PRO A 564 12.83 51.80 -25.18
CA PRO A 564 12.25 52.44 -23.98
C PRO A 564 10.85 53.05 -24.19
N ALA A 565 10.38 53.14 -25.44
CA ALA A 565 9.03 53.57 -25.80
C ALA A 565 8.02 52.42 -25.67
N THR A 566 8.37 51.21 -26.13
CA THR A 566 7.53 50.02 -26.00
C THR A 566 7.46 49.57 -24.55
N GLU A 567 8.55 49.66 -23.78
CA GLU A 567 8.53 49.38 -22.33
C GLU A 567 7.57 50.33 -21.57
N LYS A 568 7.47 51.60 -21.99
CA LYS A 568 6.55 52.57 -21.38
C LYS A 568 5.08 52.37 -21.76
N LEU A 569 4.82 51.80 -22.95
CA LEU A 569 3.47 51.43 -23.40
C LEU A 569 2.99 50.20 -22.65
N VAL A 570 3.83 49.17 -22.56
CA VAL A 570 3.55 47.96 -21.76
C VAL A 570 3.33 48.31 -20.28
N ARG A 571 4.16 49.20 -19.70
CA ARG A 571 3.99 49.67 -18.32
C ARG A 571 2.71 50.51 -18.09
N ARG A 572 2.07 50.97 -19.17
CA ARG A 572 0.78 51.69 -19.16
C ARG A 572 -0.41 50.74 -19.39
N GLY A 573 -0.17 49.46 -19.71
CA GLY A 573 -1.21 48.50 -20.07
C GLY A 573 -1.72 48.69 -21.50
N GLU A 574 -0.93 49.30 -22.38
CA GLU A 574 -1.22 49.42 -23.82
C GLU A 574 -0.35 48.41 -24.58
N ASP A 575 -0.96 47.66 -25.51
CA ASP A 575 -0.23 46.64 -26.29
C ASP A 575 0.84 47.28 -27.18
N PRO A 576 2.04 46.66 -27.27
CA PRO A 576 3.06 47.12 -28.19
C PRO A 576 2.58 46.96 -29.64
N PRO A 577 2.97 47.88 -30.54
CA PRO A 577 2.67 47.72 -31.97
C PRO A 577 3.31 46.41 -32.48
N GLU A 578 2.56 45.64 -33.26
CA GLU A 578 3.08 44.43 -33.91
C GLU A 578 4.33 44.78 -34.74
N PRO A 579 5.37 43.93 -34.75
CA PRO A 579 6.55 44.17 -35.55
C PRO A 579 6.17 44.17 -37.03
N ASP A 580 6.46 45.28 -37.73
CA ASP A 580 6.34 45.37 -39.18
C ASP A 580 7.26 44.31 -39.81
N SER A 581 6.66 43.32 -40.49
CA SER A 581 7.37 42.24 -41.18
C SER A 581 7.94 42.67 -42.56
N GLU A 582 8.32 43.94 -42.70
CA GLU A 582 8.90 44.51 -43.92
C GLU A 582 10.43 44.67 -43.79
N ASP A 583 11.15 43.57 -43.60
CA ASP A 583 12.52 43.46 -44.11
C ASP A 583 12.46 42.71 -45.44
N GLU A 584 11.93 43.39 -46.47
CA GLU A 584 12.14 42.99 -47.87
C GLU A 584 13.64 43.07 -48.15
N VAL A 585 14.21 41.93 -48.51
CA VAL A 585 15.57 41.78 -49.02
C VAL A 585 15.68 42.59 -50.33
N GLU A 586 16.13 43.84 -50.25
CA GLU A 586 16.61 44.59 -51.42
C GLU A 586 18.00 44.02 -51.84
N GLU A 587 17.99 42.94 -52.61
CA GLU A 587 19.08 42.61 -53.52
C GLU A 587 18.99 43.53 -54.74
N GLU A 588 19.88 44.53 -54.90
CA GLU A 588 20.22 45.07 -56.22
C GLU A 588 21.62 45.76 -56.26
N GLU A 589 22.52 45.07 -56.95
CA GLU A 589 23.57 45.58 -57.87
C GLU A 589 24.68 46.54 -57.38
N GLU A 590 25.84 45.96 -57.01
CA GLU A 590 27.15 46.65 -57.17
C GLU A 590 27.71 46.38 -58.58
N GLU A 591 27.58 47.37 -59.48
CA GLU A 591 28.35 47.44 -60.72
C GLU A 591 29.86 47.62 -60.44
N ALA A 592 30.66 46.75 -61.04
CA ALA A 592 32.11 46.81 -61.02
C ALA A 592 32.65 47.93 -61.94
N GLU A 593 33.24 48.99 -61.36
CA GLU A 593 34.26 49.79 -62.04
C GLU A 593 35.64 49.10 -61.90
N GLY A 594 36.03 48.38 -62.96
CA GLY A 594 37.38 47.91 -63.21
C GLY A 594 37.97 48.62 -64.44
N ASP A 595 39.10 49.28 -64.23
CA ASP A 595 39.89 50.07 -65.18
C ASP A 595 40.43 49.23 -66.38
N MET A 596 40.25 49.77 -67.61
CA MET A 596 40.79 49.41 -68.96
C MET A 596 39.88 48.80 -70.02
#